data_AF-A0A7V8A8C5-F1
#
_entry.id   AF-A0A7V8A8C5-F1
#
_cell.length_a   1.000
_cell.length_b   1.000
_cell.length_c   1.000
_cell.angle_alpha   90.00
_cell.angle_beta   90.00
_cell.angle_gamma   90.00
#
_symmetry.space_group_name_H-M   'P 1'
#
loop_
_entity.id
_entity.type
_entity.pdbx_description
1 polymer ?
#
loop_
_entity_poly.entity_id
_entity_poly.type
_entity_poly.pdbx_seq_one_letter_code
_entity_poly.pdbx_strand_id
1 'polypeptide(L)' 'MSTSDIIDYQIFGEEMQFVEVELDPGESAIAEAGMMMYKDPNITMDAVFGDGSGK' A
#
# COMPACT_ATOMS: atom_id res chain seq x y z
N MET A 1 -15.65 -12.71 2.96
CA MET A 1 -14.18 -12.63 2.97
C MET A 1 -13.79 -12.48 1.52
N SER A 2 -13.81 -11.25 1.04
CA SER A 2 -13.51 -10.97 -0.36
C SER A 2 -12.04 -11.29 -0.56
N THR A 3 -11.75 -12.22 -1.45
CA THR A 3 -10.41 -12.37 -2.02
C THR A 3 -10.01 -11.00 -2.53
N SER A 4 -8.92 -10.41 -2.01
CA SER A 4 -8.36 -9.17 -2.56
C SER A 4 -8.28 -9.32 -4.08
N ASP A 5 -8.82 -8.33 -4.77
CA ASP A 5 -8.75 -8.26 -6.22
C ASP A 5 -7.27 -8.09 -6.65
N ILE A 6 -7.03 -8.13 -7.97
CA ILE A 6 -5.68 -7.92 -8.48
C ILE A 6 -5.30 -6.47 -8.22
N ILE A 7 -4.31 -6.26 -7.35
CA ILE A 7 -3.78 -4.93 -7.06
C ILE A 7 -3.08 -4.37 -8.29
N ASP A 8 -3.46 -3.16 -8.69
CA ASP A 8 -2.82 -2.40 -9.74
C ASP A 8 -1.57 -1.67 -9.21
N TYR A 9 -0.46 -1.76 -9.95
CA TYR A 9 0.80 -1.13 -9.57
C TYR A 9 1.63 -0.67 -10.77
N GLN A 10 2.50 0.31 -10.54
CA GLN A 10 3.48 0.78 -11.51
C GLN A 10 4.84 1.03 -10.84
N ILE A 11 5.92 0.62 -11.51
CA ILE A 11 7.29 0.87 -11.05
C ILE A 11 7.79 2.15 -11.72
N PHE A 12 8.34 3.06 -10.91
CA PHE A 12 8.87 4.34 -11.34
C PHE A 12 10.35 4.47 -10.98
N GLY A 13 11.05 5.34 -11.72
CA GLY A 13 12.45 5.66 -11.52
C GLY A 13 13.41 4.71 -12.24
N GLU A 14 14.59 5.23 -12.61
CA GLU A 14 15.66 4.40 -13.18
C GLU A 14 16.74 4.13 -12.11
N GLU A 15 17.25 5.19 -11.47
CA GLU A 15 18.27 5.08 -10.42
C GLU A 15 17.68 4.88 -9.02
N MET A 16 16.64 5.64 -8.67
CA MET A 16 15.89 5.48 -7.42
C MET A 16 14.51 4.93 -7.72
N GLN A 17 14.38 3.62 -7.59
CA GLN A 17 13.16 2.91 -7.94
C GLN A 17 12.17 2.88 -6.79
N PHE A 18 10.90 3.06 -7.11
CA PHE A 18 9.80 2.85 -6.17
C PHE A 18 8.58 2.26 -6.90
N VAL A 19 7.68 1.65 -6.13
CA VAL A 19 6.41 1.14 -6.64
C VAL A 19 5.29 2.06 -6.17
N GLU A 20 4.46 2.51 -7.11
CA GLU A 20 3.17 3.10 -6.81
C GLU A 20 2.12 1.99 -6.85
N VAL A 21 1.25 1.99 -5.86
CA VAL A 21 0.16 1.02 -5.71
C VAL A 21 -1.15 1.79 -5.70
N GLU A 22 -2.07 1.44 -6.60
CA GLU A 22 -3.42 1.99 -6.62
C GLU A 22 -4.31 1.14 -5.71
N LEU A 23 -5.23 1.80 -4.99
CA LEU A 23 -6.15 1.15 -4.08
C LEU A 23 -7.58 1.53 -4.47
N ASP A 24 -8.39 0.51 -4.74
CA ASP A 24 -9.82 0.69 -4.88
C ASP A 24 -10.48 1.02 -3.54
N PRO A 25 -11.68 1.62 -3.55
CA PRO A 25 -12.42 1.90 -2.32
C PRO A 25 -12.63 0.65 -1.46
N GLY A 26 -11.99 0.63 -0.29
CA GLY A 26 -12.05 -0.49 0.67
C GLY A 26 -10.87 -1.45 0.60
N GLU A 27 -9.96 -1.27 -0.35
CA GLU A 27 -8.69 -1.99 -0.38
C GLU A 27 -7.66 -1.42 0.59
N SER A 28 -6.66 -2.23 0.90
CA SER A 28 -5.54 -1.85 1.75
C SER A 28 -4.27 -2.58 1.34
N ALA A 29 -3.14 -1.93 1.56
CA ALA A 29 -1.82 -2.51 1.40
C ALA A 29 -1.07 -2.48 2.73
N ILE A 30 -0.24 -3.51 2.96
CA ILE A 30 0.65 -3.60 4.12
C ILE A 30 2.08 -3.43 3.62
N ALA A 31 2.82 -2.54 4.28
CA ALA A 31 4.22 -2.30 3.99
C ALA A 31 5.01 -2.15 5.30
N GLU A 32 6.32 -2.42 5.24
CA GLU A 32 7.19 -2.22 6.38
C GLU A 32 7.37 -0.72 6.72
N ALA A 33 7.60 -0.43 7.99
CA ALA A 33 7.85 0.93 8.44
C ALA A 33 9.07 1.53 7.72
N GLY A 34 8.89 2.73 7.15
CA GLY A 34 9.94 3.42 6.39
C GLY A 34 9.95 3.12 4.89
N MET A 35 9.12 2.20 4.40
CA MET A 35 8.99 1.92 2.96
C MET A 35 8.08 2.90 2.22
N MET A 36 7.14 3.55 2.91
CA MET A 36 6.24 4.53 2.29
C MET A 36 6.99 5.80 1.92
N MET A 37 6.93 6.17 0.64
CA MET A 37 7.53 7.41 0.11
C MET A 37 6.53 8.58 0.19
N TYR A 38 5.32 8.38 -0.33
CA TYR A 38 4.22 9.35 -0.27
C TYR A 38 2.88 8.61 -0.28
N LYS A 39 1.79 9.36 -0.07
CA LYS A 39 0.42 8.86 -0.23
C LYS A 39 -0.48 9.97 -0.76
N ASP A 40 -1.56 9.60 -1.44
CA ASP A 40 -2.64 10.52 -1.75
C ASP A 40 -3.32 11.02 -0.44
N PRO A 41 -3.87 12.24 -0.40
CA PRO A 41 -4.59 12.75 0.77
C PRO A 41 -5.76 11.88 1.22
N ASN A 42 -6.42 11.16 0.30
CA ASN A 42 -7.57 10.31 0.58
C ASN A 42 -7.20 8.95 1.19
N ILE A 43 -5.93 8.56 1.16
CA ILE A 43 -5.46 7.31 1.76
C ILE A 43 -5.17 7.50 3.25
N THR A 44 -5.70 6.61 4.08
CA THR A 44 -5.42 6.58 5.52
C THR A 44 -4.24 5.66 5.81
N MET A 45 -3.33 6.07 6.70
CA MET A 45 -2.19 5.26 7.14
C MET A 45 -2.32 4.96 8.63
N ASP A 46 -2.26 3.68 8.98
CA ASP A 46 -2.15 3.20 10.35
C ASP A 46 -0.82 2.47 10.56
N ALA A 47 -0.15 2.74 11.68
CA ALA A 47 0.98 1.94 12.13
C ALA A 47 0.48 0.85 13.07
N VAL A 48 0.60 -0.41 12.65
CA VAL A 48 0.18 -1.58 13.43
C VAL A 48 1.37 -2.50 13.70
N PHE A 49 1.39 -3.16 14.85
CA PHE A 49 2.35 -4.21 15.13
C PHE A 49 1.87 -5.53 14.50
N GLY A 50 2.74 -6.21 13.76
CA GLY A 50 2.40 -7.43 13.03
C GLY A 50 1.95 -7.15 11.59
N ASP A 51 1.23 -8.10 10.99
CA ASP A 51 0.79 -8.06 9.59
C ASP A 51 -0.64 -7.52 9.40
N GLY A 52 -1.27 -6.97 10.44
CA GLY A 52 -2.62 -6.41 10.35
C GLY A 52 -3.75 -7.43 10.18
N SER A 53 -3.49 -8.73 10.15
CA SER A 53 -4.48 -9.80 9.88
C SER A 53 -5.60 -9.95 10.93
N GLY A 54 -5.49 -9.25 12.07
CA GLY A 54 -6.48 -9.27 13.17
C GLY A 54 -7.45 -8.09 13.19
N LYS A 55 -7.43 -7.23 12.17
CA LYS A 55 -8.38 -6.12 11.97
C LYS A 55 -9.31 -6.38 10.80
#